data_AF-A0A922XM30-F1
#
_entry.id   AF-A0A922XM30-F1
#
_cell.length_a   1.000
_cell.length_b   1.000
_cell.length_c   1.000
_cell.angle_alpha   90.00
_cell.angle_beta   90.00
_cell.angle_gamma   90.00
#
_symmetry.space_group_name_H-M   'P 1'
#
loop_
_entity.id
_entity.type
_entity.pdbx_description
1 polymer ?
#
loop_
_entity_poly.entity_id
_entity_poly.type
_entity_poly.pdbx_seq_one_letter_code
_entity_poly.pdbx_strand_id
1 'polypeptide(L)'
;MSRSVIILFERVFGTQTQRTFIMIRNYIVIALRNIRRSKVYSLINIAGLSLGIACCLLLALYIQDEMSYDQHHQRLDDLYRLTTRFESAIGLGEQGSVSPPIAMTMKEEIPEIEAATRLLNPPGVAQNLIRYGDNSFYEKEGLIADS
;
A
#
# COMPACT_ATOMS: atom_id res chain seq x y z
N MET A 1 -25.12 -27.45 38.87
CA MET A 1 -25.89 -26.24 38.47
C MET A 1 -27.30 -26.70 38.07
N SER A 2 -28.34 -26.30 38.80
CA SER A 2 -29.71 -26.83 38.62
C SER A 2 -30.33 -26.39 37.29
N ARG A 3 -31.12 -27.26 36.63
CA ARG A 3 -31.86 -26.97 35.38
C ARG A 3 -32.66 -25.66 35.45
N SER A 4 -33.16 -25.32 36.63
CA SER A 4 -33.90 -24.07 36.88
C SER A 4 -33.05 -22.82 36.69
N VAL A 5 -31.74 -22.89 36.94
CA VAL A 5 -30.80 -21.76 36.78
C VAL A 5 -30.50 -21.51 35.29
N ILE A 6 -30.38 -22.58 34.50
CA ILE A 6 -30.10 -22.50 33.05
C ILE A 6 -31.30 -21.89 32.30
N ILE A 7 -32.53 -22.31 32.65
CA ILE A 7 -33.77 -21.77 32.04
C ILE A 7 -33.96 -20.28 32.39
N LEU A 8 -33.61 -19.87 33.61
CA LEU A 8 -33.66 -18.48 34.00
C LEU A 8 -32.64 -17.63 33.22
N PHE A 9 -31.44 -18.19 33.00
CA PHE A 9 -30.36 -17.52 32.28
C PHE A 9 -30.72 -17.29 30.79
N GLU A 10 -31.26 -18.31 30.11
CA GLU A 10 -31.68 -18.17 28.71
C GLU A 10 -32.86 -17.19 28.54
N ARG A 11 -33.82 -17.17 29.48
CA ARG A 11 -34.93 -16.21 29.44
C ARG A 11 -34.47 -14.77 29.64
N VAL A 12 -33.49 -14.53 30.51
CA VAL A 12 -32.94 -13.19 30.74
C VAL A 12 -32.11 -12.72 29.54
N PHE A 13 -31.27 -13.57 28.97
CA PHE A 13 -30.47 -13.20 27.79
C PHE A 13 -31.34 -12.97 26.55
N GLY A 14 -32.30 -13.86 26.27
CA GLY A 14 -33.20 -13.73 25.12
C GLY A 14 -34.09 -12.49 25.17
N THR A 15 -34.54 -12.07 26.36
CA THR A 15 -35.32 -10.83 26.53
C THR A 15 -34.49 -9.57 26.35
N GLN A 16 -33.21 -9.57 26.76
CA GLN A 16 -32.31 -8.44 26.53
C GLN A 16 -31.97 -8.24 25.04
N THR A 17 -31.67 -9.33 24.32
CA THR A 17 -31.38 -9.25 22.87
C THR A 17 -32.60 -8.73 22.08
N GLN A 18 -33.81 -9.19 22.40
CA GLN A 18 -35.05 -8.70 21.78
C GLN A 18 -35.29 -7.21 22.03
N ARG A 19 -35.05 -6.72 23.26
CA ARG A 19 -35.18 -5.28 23.57
C ARG A 19 -34.19 -4.42 22.79
N THR A 20 -32.94 -4.88 22.65
CA THR A 20 -31.90 -4.15 21.90
C THR A 20 -32.28 -3.99 20.43
N PHE A 21 -32.78 -5.05 19.77
CA PHE A 21 -33.24 -4.97 18.38
C PHE A 21 -34.41 -3.98 18.19
N ILE A 22 -35.38 -3.99 19.12
CA ILE A 22 -36.53 -3.05 19.08
C ILE A 22 -36.05 -1.61 19.22
N MET A 23 -35.10 -1.34 20.12
CA MET A 23 -34.53 -0.01 20.32
C MET A 23 -33.75 0.47 19.10
N ILE A 24 -32.87 -0.36 18.52
CA ILE A 24 -32.12 -0.03 17.29
C ILE A 24 -33.07 0.32 16.15
N ARG A 25 -34.12 -0.50 15.94
CA ARG A 25 -35.15 -0.21 14.92
C ARG A 25 -35.81 1.13 15.17
N ASN A 26 -36.17 1.43 16.42
CA ASN A 26 -36.82 2.70 16.76
C ASN A 26 -35.90 3.90 16.52
N TYR A 27 -34.62 3.81 16.92
CA TYR A 27 -33.62 4.86 16.62
C TYR A 27 -33.45 5.09 15.12
N ILE A 28 -33.39 4.03 14.31
CA ILE A 28 -33.31 4.15 12.84
C ILE A 28 -34.56 4.83 12.28
N VAL A 29 -35.76 4.45 12.73
CA VAL A 29 -37.02 5.06 12.29
C VAL A 29 -37.08 6.55 12.67
N ILE A 30 -36.68 6.90 13.90
CA ILE A 30 -36.63 8.29 14.36
C ILE A 30 -35.62 9.10 13.56
N ALA A 31 -34.42 8.55 13.32
CA ALA A 31 -33.38 9.20 12.52
C ALA A 31 -33.85 9.47 11.10
N LEU A 32 -34.47 8.49 10.43
CA LEU A 32 -35.03 8.64 9.08
C LEU A 32 -36.15 9.68 9.03
N ARG A 33 -37.02 9.73 10.05
CA ARG A 33 -38.08 10.74 10.12
C ARG A 33 -37.51 12.14 10.35
N ASN A 34 -36.43 12.25 11.13
CA ASN A 34 -35.75 13.51 11.38
C ASN A 34 -35.06 14.03 10.11
N ILE A 35 -34.33 13.17 9.40
CA ILE A 35 -33.67 13.48 8.12
C ILE A 35 -34.68 13.97 7.07
N ARG A 36 -35.85 13.32 7.00
CA ARG A 36 -36.94 13.75 6.09
C ARG A 36 -37.55 15.10 6.46
N ARG A 37 -37.55 15.47 7.74
CA ARG A 37 -38.11 16.74 8.24
C ARG A 37 -37.13 17.90 8.05
N SER A 38 -35.83 17.68 8.25
CA SER A 38 -34.76 18.69 8.15
C SER A 38 -33.81 18.42 6.99
N LYS A 39 -34.36 18.21 5.79
CA LYS A 39 -33.63 17.73 4.59
C LYS A 39 -32.34 18.50 4.30
N VAL A 40 -32.37 19.83 4.32
CA VAL A 40 -31.21 20.67 3.99
C VAL A 40 -30.10 20.52 5.03
N TYR A 41 -30.45 20.62 6.30
CA TYR A 41 -29.49 20.50 7.40
C TYR A 41 -28.86 19.10 7.48
N SER A 42 -29.69 18.07 7.34
CA SER A 42 -29.20 16.68 7.28
C SER A 42 -28.33 16.43 6.06
N LEU A 43 -28.66 17.01 4.89
CA LEU A 43 -27.86 16.86 3.69
C LEU A 43 -26.46 17.45 3.87
N ILE A 44 -26.35 18.68 4.40
CA ILE A 44 -25.05 19.32 4.64
C ILE A 44 -24.20 18.49 5.60
N ASN A 45 -24.76 18.04 6.73
CA ASN A 45 -24.02 17.26 7.71
C ASN A 45 -23.60 15.88 7.19
N ILE A 46 -24.50 15.16 6.52
CA ILE A 46 -24.19 13.83 5.96
C ILE A 46 -23.18 13.96 4.83
N ALA A 47 -23.35 14.94 3.94
CA ALA A 47 -22.42 15.17 2.84
C ALA A 47 -21.01 15.52 3.36
N GLY A 48 -20.91 16.49 4.26
CA GLY A 48 -19.62 16.89 4.85
C GLY A 48 -18.92 15.75 5.57
N LEU A 49 -19.66 15.00 6.41
CA LEU A 49 -19.10 13.85 7.12
C LEU A 49 -18.66 12.74 6.17
N SER A 50 -19.50 12.40 5.19
CA SER A 50 -19.20 11.35 4.22
C SER A 50 -17.99 11.70 3.35
N LEU A 51 -17.88 12.96 2.91
CA LEU A 51 -16.76 13.43 2.10
C LEU A 51 -15.45 13.44 2.91
N GLY A 52 -15.52 13.86 4.18
CA GLY A 52 -14.36 13.80 5.08
C GLY A 52 -13.87 12.37 5.29
N ILE A 53 -14.78 11.44 5.59
CA ILE A 53 -14.43 10.01 5.75
C ILE A 53 -13.88 9.44 4.44
N ALA A 54 -14.51 9.72 3.30
CA ALA A 54 -14.05 9.24 2.01
C ALA A 54 -12.65 9.77 1.66
N CYS A 55 -12.39 11.05 1.90
CA CYS A 55 -11.07 11.65 1.69
C CYS A 55 -10.00 10.99 2.58
N CYS A 56 -10.28 10.82 3.88
CA CYS A 56 -9.37 10.15 4.79
C CYS A 56 -9.09 8.70 4.39
N LEU A 57 -10.11 7.96 3.94
CA LEU A 57 -9.95 6.58 3.47
C LEU A 57 -9.12 6.50 2.19
N LEU A 58 -9.35 7.39 1.23
CA LEU A 58 -8.55 7.44 0.00
C LEU A 58 -7.09 7.77 0.30
N LEU A 59 -6.83 8.72 1.21
CA LEU A 59 -5.46 9.03 1.65
C LEU A 59 -4.80 7.85 2.38
N ALA A 60 -5.54 7.17 3.26
CA ALA A 60 -5.03 6.00 3.96
C ALA A 60 -4.68 4.86 2.99
N LEU A 61 -5.54 4.60 2.00
CA LEU A 61 -5.27 3.61 0.95
C LEU A 61 -4.07 4.01 0.10
N TYR A 62 -3.94 5.29 -0.27
CA TYR A 62 -2.80 5.79 -1.02
C TYR A 62 -1.48 5.60 -0.24
N ILE A 63 -1.45 5.97 1.04
CA ILE A 63 -0.28 5.77 1.89
C ILE A 63 0.04 4.28 2.04
N GLN A 64 -0.98 3.44 2.21
CA GLN A 64 -0.80 2.00 2.31
C GLN A 64 -0.21 1.41 1.02
N ASP A 65 -0.68 1.87 -0.14
CA ASP A 65 -0.17 1.46 -1.45
C ASP A 65 1.30 1.86 -1.60
N GLU A 66 1.62 3.13 -1.34
CA GLU A 66 2.99 3.66 -1.41
C GLU A 66 3.95 2.92 -0.46
N MET A 67 3.54 2.67 0.78
CA MET A 67 4.35 1.91 1.74
C MET A 67 4.48 0.44 1.37
N SER A 68 3.49 -0.14 0.69
CA SER A 68 3.54 -1.55 0.27
C SER A 68 4.46 -1.76 -0.94
N TYR A 69 4.65 -0.75 -1.78
CA TYR A 69 5.47 -0.83 -2.99
C TYR A 69 6.90 -1.26 -2.66
N ASP A 70 7.52 -0.64 -1.66
CA ASP A 70 8.88 -0.98 -1.25
C ASP A 70 8.96 -2.30 -0.45
N GLN A 71 7.86 -2.81 0.11
CA GLN A 71 7.84 -3.98 1.00
C GLN A 71 7.94 -5.36 0.32
N HIS A 72 8.08 -5.42 -1.01
CA HIS A 72 8.10 -6.70 -1.74
C HIS A 72 9.38 -7.53 -1.51
N HIS A 73 10.45 -6.94 -0.96
CA HIS A 73 11.72 -7.62 -0.74
C HIS A 73 11.88 -8.01 0.74
N GLN A 74 12.16 -9.29 1.01
CA GLN A 74 12.29 -9.82 2.37
C GLN A 74 13.49 -9.26 3.17
N ARG A 75 14.40 -8.51 2.52
CA ARG A 75 15.62 -7.95 3.12
C ARG A 75 15.90 -6.51 2.67
N LEU A 76 14.92 -5.62 2.83
CA LEU A 76 15.07 -4.22 2.41
C LEU A 76 16.19 -3.50 3.16
N ASP A 77 16.39 -3.83 4.43
CA ASP A 77 17.42 -3.19 5.27
C ASP A 77 18.86 -3.51 4.80
N ASP A 78 19.02 -4.58 4.00
CA ASP A 78 20.30 -5.01 3.43
C ASP A 78 20.44 -4.65 1.93
N LEU A 79 19.47 -3.93 1.36
CA LEU A 79 19.44 -3.57 -0.05
C LEU A 79 19.95 -2.15 -0.26
N TYR A 80 21.10 -2.03 -0.93
CA TYR A 80 21.75 -0.73 -1.17
C TYR A 80 21.88 -0.43 -2.66
N ARG A 81 21.68 0.83 -3.05
CA ARG A 81 21.96 1.34 -4.39
C ARG A 81 23.24 2.16 -4.39
N LEU A 82 24.18 1.77 -5.24
CA LEU A 82 25.43 2.51 -5.44
C LEU A 82 25.17 3.76 -6.30
N THR A 83 25.67 4.91 -5.86
CA THR A 83 25.64 6.17 -6.62
C THR A 83 27.05 6.75 -6.71
N THR A 84 27.31 7.51 -7.77
CA THR A 84 28.58 8.22 -7.95
C THR A 84 28.37 9.69 -7.64
N ARG A 85 29.10 10.21 -6.65
CA ARG A 85 29.21 11.66 -6.41
C ARG A 85 30.54 12.15 -6.97
N PHE A 86 30.50 13.18 -7.80
CA PHE A 86 31.69 13.79 -8.38
C PHE A 86 31.71 15.29 -8.08
N GLU A 87 32.88 15.81 -7.78
CA GLU A 87 33.11 17.24 -7.63
C GLU A 87 33.70 17.78 -8.93
N SER A 88 33.12 18.88 -9.43
CA SER A 88 33.58 19.54 -10.64
C SER A 88 33.73 21.05 -10.39
N ALA A 89 34.38 21.75 -11.33
CA ALA A 89 34.53 23.21 -11.25
C ALA A 89 33.20 23.99 -11.18
N ILE A 90 32.09 23.35 -11.58
CA ILE A 90 30.73 23.90 -11.55
C ILE A 90 29.91 23.44 -10.33
N GLY A 91 30.49 22.65 -9.44
CA GLY A 91 29.87 22.18 -8.20
C GLY A 91 29.84 20.66 -8.05
N LEU A 92 29.13 20.22 -7.01
CA LEU A 92 28.88 18.80 -6.72
C LEU A 92 27.81 18.24 -7.65
N GLY A 93 28.16 17.20 -8.39
CA GLY A 93 27.24 16.38 -9.17
C GLY A 93 27.00 15.03 -8.51
N GLU A 94 25.78 14.52 -8.63
CA GLU A 94 25.41 13.18 -8.19
C GLU A 94 24.77 12.43 -9.35
N GLN A 95 25.22 11.19 -9.59
CA GLN A 95 24.71 10.32 -10.64
C GLN A 95 24.28 8.99 -10.05
N GLY A 96 23.07 8.55 -10.40
CA GLY A 96 22.52 7.25 -10.00
C GLY A 96 23.14 6.04 -10.74
N SER A 97 24.24 6.25 -11.44
CA SER A 97 24.98 5.20 -12.15
C SER A 97 26.41 5.14 -11.66
N VAL A 98 27.01 3.96 -11.81
CA VAL A 98 28.38 3.67 -11.41
C VAL A 98 29.11 2.98 -12.54
N SER A 99 30.45 2.96 -12.47
CA SER A 99 31.27 2.25 -13.45
C SER A 99 30.86 0.77 -13.52
N PRO A 100 30.66 0.19 -14.73
CA PRO A 100 30.20 -1.19 -14.90
C PRO A 100 30.93 -2.30 -14.12
N PRO A 101 32.26 -2.23 -13.85
CA PRO A 101 32.94 -3.27 -13.08
C PRO A 101 32.71 -3.17 -11.56
N ILE A 102 32.23 -2.03 -11.03
CA ILE A 102 32.25 -1.78 -9.59
C ILE A 102 31.46 -2.83 -8.79
N ALA A 103 30.33 -3.28 -9.32
CA ALA A 103 29.47 -4.26 -8.65
C ALA A 103 30.18 -5.62 -8.51
N MET A 104 30.95 -6.02 -9.54
CA MET A 104 31.70 -7.28 -9.52
C MET A 104 32.92 -7.17 -8.61
N THR A 105 33.68 -6.08 -8.72
CA THR A 105 34.87 -5.85 -7.87
C THR A 105 34.49 -5.76 -6.39
N MET A 106 33.41 -5.06 -6.05
CA MET A 106 32.95 -4.97 -4.66
C MET A 106 32.53 -6.34 -4.11
N LYS A 107 31.86 -7.18 -4.91
CA LYS A 107 31.52 -8.55 -4.50
C LYS A 107 32.77 -9.43 -4.29
N GLU A 108 33.85 -9.20 -5.05
CA GLU A 108 35.10 -9.95 -4.92
C GLU A 108 35.96 -9.47 -3.73
N GLU A 109 35.99 -8.17 -3.45
CA GLU A 109 36.86 -7.57 -2.44
C GLU A 109 36.21 -7.40 -1.06
N ILE A 110 34.88 -7.35 -0.98
CA ILE A 110 34.13 -7.08 0.26
C ILE A 110 33.32 -8.33 0.64
N PRO A 111 33.75 -9.11 1.65
CA PRO A 111 33.12 -10.39 1.99
C PRO A 111 31.70 -10.25 2.56
N GLU A 112 31.30 -9.07 3.05
CA GLU A 112 29.95 -8.77 3.53
C GLU A 112 28.92 -8.63 2.39
N ILE A 113 29.37 -8.49 1.13
CA ILE A 113 28.48 -8.38 -0.03
C ILE A 113 28.13 -9.78 -0.54
N GLU A 114 26.94 -10.26 -0.19
CA GLU A 114 26.45 -11.58 -0.61
C GLU A 114 26.11 -11.64 -2.11
N ALA A 115 25.48 -10.59 -2.62
CA ALA A 115 25.03 -10.52 -4.01
C ALA A 115 25.09 -9.09 -4.53
N ALA A 116 25.39 -8.96 -5.81
CA ALA A 116 25.39 -7.70 -6.55
C ALA A 116 24.74 -7.94 -7.92
N THR A 117 23.91 -7.00 -8.36
CA THR A 117 23.29 -6.99 -9.69
C THR A 117 23.43 -5.60 -10.29
N ARG A 118 23.50 -5.53 -11.61
CA ARG A 118 23.59 -4.28 -12.37
C ARG A 118 22.29 -4.11 -13.13
N LEU A 119 21.70 -2.93 -12.99
CA LEU A 119 20.57 -2.50 -13.80
C LEU A 119 21.09 -1.66 -14.97
N LEU A 120 20.81 -2.12 -16.18
CA LEU A 120 21.25 -1.51 -17.42
C LEU A 120 20.04 -1.07 -18.24
N ASN A 121 20.05 0.19 -18.67
CA ASN A 121 19.25 0.63 -19.79
C ASN A 121 20.17 0.66 -21.03
N PRO A 122 19.99 -0.21 -22.03
CA PRO A 122 20.87 -0.26 -23.19
C PRO A 122 20.91 1.10 -23.89
N PRO A 123 22.08 1.76 -23.97
CA PRO A 123 22.17 3.08 -24.59
C PRO A 123 21.82 3.00 -26.08
N GLY A 124 20.91 3.87 -26.53
CA GLY A 124 20.51 3.96 -27.94
C GLY A 124 19.43 2.97 -28.39
N VAL A 125 18.83 2.21 -27.47
CA VAL A 125 17.71 1.30 -27.77
C VAL A 125 16.40 1.97 -27.33
N ALA A 126 15.52 2.31 -28.29
CA ALA A 126 14.24 2.96 -28.01
C ALA A 126 13.19 1.99 -27.42
N GLN A 127 13.38 0.68 -27.64
CA GLN A 127 12.51 -0.38 -27.15
C GLN A 127 13.29 -1.70 -27.05
N ASN A 128 13.23 -2.33 -25.89
CA ASN A 128 13.84 -3.62 -25.62
C ASN A 128 12.95 -4.74 -26.17
N LEU A 129 13.49 -5.60 -27.04
CA LEU A 129 12.78 -6.79 -27.47
C LEU A 129 12.86 -7.86 -26.38
N ILE A 130 11.72 -8.20 -25.79
CA ILE A 130 11.60 -9.27 -24.80
C ILE A 130 10.97 -10.48 -25.49
N ARG A 131 11.60 -11.65 -25.32
CA ARG A 131 11.11 -12.92 -25.85
C ARG A 131 10.81 -13.89 -24.71
N TYR A 132 9.61 -14.46 -24.72
CA TYR A 132 9.20 -15.50 -23.79
C TYR A 132 8.51 -16.64 -24.57
N GLY A 133 9.17 -17.80 -24.62
CA GLY A 133 8.76 -18.91 -25.49
C GLY A 133 8.73 -18.49 -26.96
N ASP A 134 7.58 -18.67 -27.60
CA ASP A 134 7.34 -18.29 -29.00
C ASP A 134 6.88 -16.83 -29.16
N ASN A 135 6.59 -16.11 -28.06
CA ASN A 135 6.09 -14.75 -28.09
C ASN A 135 7.22 -13.73 -27.96
N SER A 136 7.14 -12.67 -28.77
CA SER A 136 8.10 -11.55 -28.78
C SER A 136 7.33 -10.23 -28.69
N PHE A 137 7.71 -9.35 -27.77
CA PHE A 137 7.11 -8.02 -27.64
C PHE A 137 8.18 -6.97 -27.36
N TYR A 138 7.90 -5.74 -27.77
CA TYR A 138 8.78 -4.60 -27.54
C TYR A 138 8.32 -3.84 -26.29
N GLU A 139 9.20 -3.77 -25.30
CA GLU A 139 8.99 -3.00 -24.07
C GLU A 139 9.79 -1.70 -24.11
N LYS A 140 9.14 -0.57 -23.84
CA LYS A 140 9.77 0.75 -23.88
C LYS A 140 10.39 1.13 -22.54
N GLU A 141 9.80 0.66 -21.45
CA GLU A 141 10.17 1.03 -20.08
C GLU A 141 10.64 -0.20 -19.31
N GLY A 142 11.78 -0.76 -19.74
CA GLY A 142 12.38 -1.93 -19.10
C GLY A 142 13.87 -1.72 -18.83
N LEU A 143 14.31 -2.13 -17.65
CA LEU A 143 15.73 -2.27 -17.31
C LEU A 143 16.14 -3.73 -17.46
N ILE A 144 17.35 -3.97 -17.96
CA ILE A 144 17.95 -5.30 -18.00
C ILE A 144 18.76 -5.46 -16.72
N ALA A 145 18.49 -6.52 -15.98
CA ALA A 145 19.33 -6.96 -14.87
C ALA A 145 20.27 -8.06 -15.37
N ASP A 146 21.54 -8.02 -14.98
CA ASP A 146 22.38 -9.20 -15.07
C ASP A 146 22.23 -10.07 -13.80
N SER A 147 22.21 -11.39 -14.00
CA SER A 147 22.20 -12.39 -12.94
C SER A 147 23.52 -13.15 -12.90
#